data_AF-A0A2N2WWA1-F1
#
_entry.id   AF-A0A2N2WWA1-F1
#
_cell.length_a   1.000
_cell.length_b   1.000
_cell.length_c   1.000
_cell.angle_alpha   90.00
_cell.angle_beta   90.00
_cell.angle_gamma   90.00
#
_symmetry.space_group_name_H-M   'P 1'
#
loop_
_entity.id
_entity.type
_entity.pdbx_description
1 polymer ?
#
loop_
_entity_poly.entity_id
_entity_poly.type
_entity_poly.pdbx_seq_one_letter_code
_entity_poly.pdbx_strand_id
1 'polypeptide(L)'
;MTNKIKKAKELYQQYKFDEAQELFEQILSEKPDNPEVLVFLAKIHAKTQNYGVALNCYNQVLQFDASNSEALTGIKLIKNILQLSNNFYYENPYTDDELYDFDRD
;
A
#
# COMPACT_ATOMS: atom_id res chain seq x y z
N MET A 1 -18.84 -6.03 -14.45
CA MET A 1 -17.62 -5.65 -13.69
C MET A 1 -16.32 -6.11 -14.37
N THR A 2 -16.19 -7.37 -14.80
CA THR A 2 -14.94 -7.94 -15.38
C THR A 2 -14.42 -7.19 -16.62
N ASN A 3 -15.30 -6.62 -17.44
CA ASN A 3 -14.91 -5.86 -18.64
C ASN A 3 -14.22 -4.52 -18.29
N LYS A 4 -14.66 -3.82 -17.24
CA LYS A 4 -14.02 -2.56 -16.79
C LYS A 4 -12.62 -2.82 -16.26
N ILE A 5 -12.43 -3.86 -15.44
CA ILE A 5 -11.10 -4.25 -14.92
C ILE A 5 -10.15 -4.60 -16.07
N LYS A 6 -10.62 -5.38 -17.06
CA LYS A 6 -9.80 -5.72 -18.24
C LYS A 6 -9.36 -4.46 -19.00
N LYS A 7 -10.29 -3.55 -19.28
CA LYS A 7 -9.98 -2.27 -19.94
C LYS A 7 -9.01 -1.41 -19.14
N ALA A 8 -9.18 -1.32 -17.82
CA ALA A 8 -8.27 -0.57 -16.94
C ALA A 8 -6.85 -1.13 -16.97
N LYS A 9 -6.72 -2.46 -16.97
CA LYS A 9 -5.42 -3.13 -17.13
C LYS A 9 -4.80 -2.86 -18.50
N GLU A 10 -5.58 -2.86 -19.58
CA GLU A 10 -5.09 -2.53 -20.92
C GLU A 10 -4.56 -1.10 -20.99
N LEU A 11 -5.28 -0.13 -20.41
CA LEU A 11 -4.84 1.27 -20.29
C LEU A 11 -3.53 1.38 -19.48
N TYR A 12 -3.43 0.64 -18.37
CA TYR A 12 -2.19 0.57 -17.58
C TYR A 12 -1.01 0.02 -18.40
N GLN A 13 -1.21 -1.03 -19.21
CA GLN A 13 -0.16 -1.57 -20.08
C GLN A 13 0.24 -0.60 -21.20
N GLN A 14 -0.66 0.29 -21.59
CA GLN A 14 -0.40 1.36 -22.56
C GLN A 14 0.23 2.62 -21.93
N TYR A 15 0.61 2.57 -20.64
CA TYR A 15 1.15 3.72 -19.89
C TYR A 15 0.17 4.90 -19.76
N LYS A 16 -1.12 4.67 -20.02
CA LYS A 16 -2.19 5.67 -19.87
C LYS A 16 -2.67 5.67 -18.42
N PHE A 17 -1.82 6.17 -17.53
CA PHE A 17 -2.04 6.05 -16.09
C PHE A 17 -3.25 6.82 -15.59
N ASP A 18 -3.53 8.00 -16.12
CA ASP A 18 -4.69 8.81 -15.72
C ASP A 18 -6.01 8.11 -16.08
N GLU A 19 -6.16 7.68 -17.33
CA GLU A 19 -7.34 6.93 -17.79
C GLU A 19 -7.51 5.60 -17.04
N ALA A 20 -6.40 4.91 -16.73
CA ALA A 20 -6.43 3.67 -15.96
C ALA A 20 -6.87 3.93 -14.51
N GLN A 21 -6.33 4.97 -13.87
CA GLN A 21 -6.65 5.35 -12.50
C GLN A 21 -8.13 5.71 -12.36
N GLU A 22 -8.67 6.57 -13.23
CA GLU A 22 -10.09 6.92 -13.21
C GLU A 22 -11.00 5.68 -13.28
N LEU A 23 -10.64 4.73 -14.14
CA LEU A 23 -11.43 3.52 -14.30
C LEU A 23 -11.32 2.60 -13.07
N PHE A 24 -10.13 2.50 -12.46
CA PHE A 24 -9.94 1.77 -11.21
C PHE A 24 -10.68 2.41 -10.02
N GLU A 25 -10.68 3.74 -9.92
CA GLU A 25 -11.43 4.48 -8.89
C GLU A 25 -12.95 4.29 -9.06
N GLN A 26 -13.45 4.30 -10.29
CA GLN A 26 -14.85 3.94 -10.57
C GLN A 26 -15.17 2.51 -10.12
N ILE A 27 -14.25 1.55 -10.34
CA ILE A 27 -14.46 0.17 -9.87
C ILE A 27 -14.47 0.11 -8.34
N LEU A 28 -13.59 0.85 -7.65
CA LEU A 28 -13.60 0.94 -6.19
C LEU A 28 -14.86 1.59 -5.64
N SER A 29 -15.46 2.56 -6.36
CA SER A 29 -16.74 3.14 -5.93
C SER A 29 -17.88 2.11 -5.90
N GLU A 30 -17.83 1.10 -6.77
CA GLU A 30 -18.79 -0.01 -6.78
C GLU A 30 -18.40 -1.11 -5.78
N LYS A 31 -17.09 -1.33 -5.58
CA LYS A 31 -16.51 -2.37 -4.72
C LYS A 31 -15.27 -1.83 -4.00
N PRO A 32 -15.46 -1.19 -2.83
CA PRO A 32 -14.38 -0.52 -2.12
C PRO A 32 -13.23 -1.45 -1.71
N ASP A 33 -13.54 -2.74 -1.53
CA ASP A 33 -12.60 -3.74 -0.99
C ASP A 33 -12.19 -4.74 -2.07
N ASN A 34 -11.56 -4.25 -3.14
CA ASN A 34 -11.01 -5.11 -4.19
C ASN A 34 -9.47 -5.08 -4.19
N PRO A 35 -8.81 -6.10 -3.60
CA PRO A 35 -7.34 -6.18 -3.51
C PRO A 35 -6.65 -6.08 -4.87
N GLU A 36 -7.21 -6.67 -5.92
CA GLU A 36 -6.63 -6.61 -7.26
C GLU A 36 -6.58 -5.17 -7.77
N VAL A 37 -7.67 -4.41 -7.59
CA VAL A 37 -7.74 -3.01 -8.04
C VAL A 37 -6.82 -2.11 -7.23
N LEU A 38 -6.78 -2.31 -5.91
CA LEU A 38 -5.87 -1.59 -5.02
C LEU A 38 -4.40 -1.80 -5.40
N VAL A 39 -4.02 -3.01 -5.82
CA VAL A 39 -2.67 -3.28 -6.33
C VAL A 39 -2.36 -2.50 -7.60
N PHE A 40 -3.31 -2.41 -8.56
CA PHE A 40 -3.07 -1.63 -9.78
C PHE A 40 -2.98 -0.13 -9.51
N LEU A 41 -3.81 0.41 -8.61
CA LEU A 41 -3.69 1.81 -8.18
C LEU A 41 -2.36 2.07 -7.49
N ALA A 42 -1.91 1.17 -6.61
CA ALA A 42 -0.61 1.26 -5.98
C ALA A 42 0.53 1.27 -7.00
N LYS A 43 0.47 0.42 -8.03
CA LYS A 43 1.43 0.40 -9.14
C LYS A 43 1.42 1.71 -9.95
N ILE A 44 0.24 2.25 -10.23
CA ILE A 44 0.09 3.53 -10.93
C ILE A 44 0.73 4.66 -10.10
N HIS A 45 0.37 4.78 -8.83
CA HIS A 45 0.95 5.78 -7.93
C HIS A 45 2.46 5.62 -7.78
N ALA A 46 2.97 4.39 -7.71
CA ALA A 46 4.42 4.14 -7.67
C ALA A 46 5.13 4.60 -8.95
N LYS A 47 4.52 4.37 -10.13
CA LYS A 47 5.07 4.80 -11.42
C LYS A 47 5.01 6.32 -11.62
N THR A 48 4.01 6.97 -11.03
CA THR A 48 3.87 8.44 -11.03
C THR A 48 4.57 9.11 -9.83
N GLN A 49 5.41 8.37 -9.11
CA GLN A 49 6.20 8.84 -7.95
C GLN A 49 5.37 9.34 -6.77
N ASN A 50 4.08 9.04 -6.75
CA ASN A 50 3.17 9.27 -5.62
C ASN A 50 3.35 8.17 -4.55
N TYR A 51 4.57 8.06 -4.03
CA TYR A 51 4.98 6.93 -3.19
C TYR A 51 4.17 6.77 -1.90
N GLY A 52 3.74 7.88 -1.27
CA GLY A 52 2.90 7.83 -0.07
C GLY A 52 1.55 7.16 -0.34
N VAL A 53 0.89 7.53 -1.45
CA VAL A 53 -0.39 6.93 -1.84
C VAL A 53 -0.20 5.47 -2.24
N ALA A 54 0.88 5.16 -2.98
CA ALA A 54 1.21 3.80 -3.35
C ALA A 54 1.41 2.88 -2.13
N LEU A 55 2.13 3.35 -1.10
CA LEU A 55 2.30 2.61 0.16
C LEU A 55 0.97 2.39 0.87
N ASN A 56 0.09 3.40 0.92
CA ASN A 56 -1.23 3.25 1.53
C ASN A 56 -2.06 2.18 0.83
N CYS A 57 -2.12 2.21 -0.50
CA CYS A 57 -2.84 1.20 -1.29
C CYS A 57 -2.26 -0.21 -1.08
N TYR A 58 -0.93 -0.37 -1.10
CA TYR A 58 -0.32 -1.68 -0.82
C TYR A 58 -0.59 -2.16 0.61
N ASN A 59 -0.56 -1.28 1.61
CA ASN A 59 -0.89 -1.63 2.99
C ASN A 59 -2.35 -2.08 3.12
N GLN A 60 -3.29 -1.43 2.41
CA GLN A 60 -4.68 -1.88 2.37
C GLN A 60 -4.80 -3.28 1.77
N VAL A 61 -4.06 -3.60 0.69
CA VAL A 61 -4.03 -4.95 0.12
C VAL A 61 -3.58 -5.97 1.17
N LEU A 62 -2.54 -5.66 1.95
CA LEU A 62 -2.03 -6.53 3.00
C LEU A 62 -2.99 -6.73 4.19
N GLN A 63 -3.96 -5.83 4.40
CA GLN A 63 -5.02 -6.04 5.39
C GLN A 63 -5.99 -7.15 4.97
N PHE A 64 -6.18 -7.35 3.65
CA PHE A 64 -7.03 -8.42 3.11
C PHE A 64 -6.25 -9.72 2.84
N ASP A 65 -5.03 -9.58 2.32
CA ASP A 65 -4.11 -10.68 2.01
C ASP A 65 -2.70 -10.31 2.47
N ALA A 66 -2.39 -10.66 3.72
CA ALA A 66 -1.07 -10.40 4.32
C ALA A 66 0.09 -11.09 3.57
N SER A 67 -0.20 -12.07 2.72
CA SER A 67 0.79 -12.80 1.93
C SER A 67 0.93 -12.31 0.50
N ASN A 68 0.25 -11.20 0.14
CA ASN A 68 0.23 -10.69 -1.22
C ASN A 68 1.63 -10.28 -1.70
N SER A 69 2.20 -11.10 -2.59
CA SER A 69 3.57 -10.94 -3.07
C SER A 69 3.80 -9.64 -3.83
N GLU A 70 2.79 -9.18 -4.59
CA GLU A 70 2.87 -7.93 -5.34
C GLU A 70 2.93 -6.72 -4.41
N ALA A 71 2.10 -6.71 -3.35
CA ALA A 71 2.10 -5.63 -2.37
C ALA A 71 3.39 -5.57 -1.56
N LEU A 72 3.87 -6.71 -1.07
CA LEU A 72 5.15 -6.79 -0.34
C LEU A 72 6.33 -6.32 -1.21
N THR A 73 6.36 -6.73 -2.48
CA THR A 73 7.40 -6.33 -3.43
C THR A 73 7.35 -4.83 -3.72
N GLY A 74 6.14 -4.28 -3.93
CA GLY A 74 5.91 -2.86 -4.16
C GLY A 74 6.37 -1.99 -2.98
N ILE A 75 6.01 -2.37 -1.76
CA ILE A 75 6.45 -1.67 -0.53
C ILE A 75 7.97 -1.73 -0.40
N LYS A 76 8.59 -2.89 -0.59
CA LYS A 76 10.05 -3.04 -0.50
C LYS A 76 10.77 -2.15 -1.52
N LEU A 77 10.29 -2.12 -2.76
CA LEU A 77 10.84 -1.27 -3.82
C LEU A 77 10.75 0.21 -3.43
N ILE A 78 9.58 0.66 -2.97
CA ILE A 78 9.38 2.06 -2.58
C ILE A 78 10.26 2.44 -1.37
N LYS A 79 10.32 1.58 -0.35
CA LYS A 79 11.21 1.80 0.80
C LYS A 79 12.67 1.93 0.38
N ASN A 80 13.13 1.09 -0.55
CA ASN A 80 14.49 1.20 -1.08
C ASN A 80 14.71 2.52 -1.85
N ILE A 81 13.77 2.93 -2.70
CA ILE A 81 13.83 4.20 -3.46
C ILE A 81 13.92 5.39 -2.50
N LEU A 82 13.08 5.38 -1.46
CA LEU A 82 13.02 6.44 -0.46
C LEU A 82 14.12 6.34 0.62
N GLN A 83 14.98 5.32 0.55
CA GLN A 83 15.97 5.01 1.59
C GLN A 83 15.35 4.91 2.99
N LEU A 84 14.09 4.45 3.06
CA LEU A 84 13.43 4.17 4.33
C LEU A 84 14.08 2.92 4.93
N SER A 85 15.11 3.12 5.74
CA SER A 85 15.56 2.12 6.70
C SER A 85 14.41 1.80 7.65
N ASN A 86 14.24 0.53 8.02
CA ASN A 86 13.39 0.14 9.15
C ASN A 86 13.97 0.75 10.45
N ASN A 87 13.84 2.06 10.63
CA ASN A 87 14.21 2.79 11.84
C ASN A 87 12.99 3.31 12.59
N PHE A 88 11.79 2.91 12.17
CA PHE A 88 10.63 2.93 13.05
C PHE A 88 10.64 1.64 13.87
N TYR A 89 11.67 1.50 14.70
CA TYR A 89 11.44 0.84 15.98
C TYR A 89 10.33 1.67 16.61
N TYR A 90 9.11 1.14 16.61
CA TYR A 90 8.16 1.49 17.64
C TYR A 90 8.79 0.97 18.94
N GLU A 91 9.76 1.69 19.49
CA GLU A 91 9.91 1.71 20.93
C GLU A 91 8.56 2.23 21.41
N ASN A 92 7.71 1.31 21.81
CA ASN A 92 6.57 1.65 22.61
C ASN A 92 7.16 2.31 23.86
N PRO A 93 7.00 3.63 24.08
CA PRO A 93 7.59 4.30 25.25
C PRO A 93 6.94 3.82 26.56
N TYR A 94 6.00 2.87 26.50
CA TYR A 94 5.32 2.26 27.64
C TYR A 94 5.77 0.82 27.94
N THR A 95 6.80 0.28 27.28
CA THR A 95 7.45 -0.98 27.70
C THR A 95 8.80 -0.75 28.38
N ASP A 96 9.04 0.48 28.86
CA ASP A 96 10.08 0.71 29.85
C ASP A 96 9.59 0.13 31.20
N ASP A 97 9.71 -1.19 31.34
CA ASP A 97 9.46 -1.92 32.59
C ASP A 97 10.47 -1.51 33.70
N GLU A 98 11.35 -0.53 33.47
CA GLU A 98 12.36 -0.04 34.42
C GLU A 98 11.92 1.20 35.25
N LEU A 99 10.64 1.62 35.21
CA LEU A 99 10.14 2.75 36.03
C LEU A 99 9.20 2.37 37.20
N TYR A 100 9.28 1.13 37.69
CA TYR A 100 8.68 0.74 38.97
C TYR A 100 9.71 0.36 40.03
N ASP A 101 10.69 1.24 40.28
CA ASP A 101 11.32 1.34 41.61
C ASP A 101 10.49 2.28 42.50
N PHE A 102 9.25 1.87 42.76
CA PHE A 102 8.41 2.43 43.82
C PHE A 102 7.80 1.25 44.58
N ASP A 103 8.61 0.63 45.44
CA ASP A 103 8.21 0.22 46.78
C ASP A 103 9.42 -0.43 47.48
N ARG A 104 9.94 0.23 48.52
CA ARG A 104 9.86 -0.21 49.94
C ARG A 104 10.81 -1.37 50.29
N ASP A 105 11.92 -1.08 50.96
CA ASP A 105 12.03 -0.99 52.44
C ASP A 105 13.34 -0.32 52.86
#